data_AF-A0A2L2Z5Q1-F1
#
_entry.id   AF-A0A2L2Z5Q1-F1
#
_cell.length_a   1.000
_cell.length_b   1.000
_cell.length_c   1.000
_cell.angle_alpha   90.00
_cell.angle_beta   90.00
_cell.angle_gamma   90.00
#
_symmetry.space_group_name_H-M   'P 1'
#
loop_
_entity.id
_entity.type
_entity.pdbx_description
1 polymer ?
#
loop_
_entity_poly.entity_id
_entity_poly.type
_entity_poly.pdbx_seq_one_letter_code
_entity_poly.pdbx_strand_id
1 'polypeptide(L)' 'TTERMCLQRPPKDEFQRCAPTLFMGKRVLLCFCRGDLCNKSFICKSHFITQLFSVILSITFY' A
#
# COMPACT_ATOMS: atom_id res chain seq x y z
N THR A 1 10.17 -8.17 -1.71
CA THR A 1 9.19 -7.83 -0.64
C THR A 1 9.59 -6.49 -0.02
N THR A 2 8.64 -5.70 0.48
CA THR A 2 8.93 -4.43 1.17
C THR A 2 9.01 -4.68 2.66
N GLU A 3 10.15 -4.38 3.28
CA GLU A 3 10.32 -4.47 4.73
C GLU A 3 9.72 -3.26 5.45
N ARG A 4 9.25 -3.46 6.68
CA ARG A 4 8.62 -2.44 7.51
C ARG A 4 9.23 -2.44 8.89
N MET A 5 9.59 -1.25 9.37
CA MET A 5 10.14 -1.03 10.70
C MET A 5 9.54 0.26 11.28
N CYS A 6 9.14 0.21 12.55
CA CYS A 6 8.60 1.38 13.24
C CYS A 6 9.74 2.32 13.62
N LEU A 7 9.60 3.61 13.33
CA LEU A 7 10.53 4.63 13.82
C LEU A 7 10.30 4.84 15.32
N GLN A 8 11.38 4.97 16.09
CA GLN A 8 11.30 5.27 17.52
C GLN A 8 10.75 6.68 17.82
N ARG A 9 10.91 7.63 16.88
CA ARG A 9 10.35 8.98 16.96
C ARG A 9 9.76 9.38 15.62
N PRO A 10 8.55 9.96 15.58
CA PRO A 10 7.97 10.44 14.34
C PRO A 10 8.75 11.67 13.81
N PRO A 11 8.76 11.89 12.48
CA PRO A 11 9.27 13.12 11.91
C PRO A 11 8.40 14.32 12.35
N LYS A 12 9.04 15.47 12.60
CA LYS A 12 8.39 16.68 13.12
C LYS A 12 7.21 17.15 12.27
N ASP A 13 7.33 17.01 10.96
CA ASP A 13 6.36 17.53 10.00
C ASP A 13 5.24 16.51 9.68
N GLU A 14 5.30 15.29 10.23
CA GLU A 14 4.36 14.16 10.02
C GLU A 14 4.08 13.75 8.55
N PHE A 15 4.73 14.38 7.56
CA PHE A 15 4.54 14.09 6.15
C PHE A 15 5.28 12.82 5.70
N GLN A 16 4.66 12.09 4.77
CA GLN A 16 5.29 10.98 4.06
C GLN A 16 6.44 11.48 3.17
N ARG A 17 7.65 10.95 3.39
CA ARG A 17 8.84 11.30 2.60
C ARG A 17 9.59 10.05 2.18
N CYS A 18 9.88 9.93 0.89
CA CYS A 18 10.65 8.83 0.32
C CYS A 18 11.98 9.33 -0.21
N ALA A 19 13.07 8.64 0.10
CA ALA A 19 14.40 8.97 -0.40
C ALA A 19 15.26 7.71 -0.61
N PRO A 20 16.14 7.69 -1.62
CA PRO A 20 17.13 6.64 -1.75
C PRO A 20 18.15 6.78 -0.62
N THR A 21 18.41 5.67 0.07
CA THR A 21 19.35 5.64 1.20
C THR A 21 20.15 4.35 1.18
N LEU A 22 21.25 4.34 1.92
CA LEU A 22 22.03 3.13 2.18
C LEU A 22 21.53 2.51 3.48
N PHE A 23 20.93 1.32 3.43
CA PHE A 23 20.51 0.57 4.60
C PHE A 23 21.27 -0.76 4.64
N MET A 24 22.01 -1.00 5.73
CA MET A 24 22.84 -2.21 5.90
C MET A 24 23.76 -2.50 4.69
N GLY A 25 24.37 -1.45 4.11
CA GLY A 25 25.25 -1.55 2.94
C GLY A 25 24.55 -1.72 1.59
N LYS A 26 23.20 -1.77 1.55
CA LYS A 26 22.41 -1.88 0.32
C LYS A 26 21.72 -0.56 0.00
N ARG A 27 21.70 -0.18 -1.29
CA ARG A 27 20.90 0.96 -1.77
C ARG A 27 19.43 0.56 -1.77
N VAL A 28 18.61 1.23 -0.95
CA VAL A 28 17.18 0.98 -0.83
C VAL A 28 16.40 2.29 -0.94
N LEU A 29 15.16 2.22 -1.39
CA LEU A 29 14.22 3.34 -1.30
C LEU A 29 13.49 3.24 0.04
N LEU A 30 13.75 4.19 0.94
CA LEU A 30 13.11 4.24 2.25
C LEU A 30 12.03 5.32 2.25
N CYS A 31 10.86 4.98 2.78
CA CYS A 31 9.72 5.90 2.92
C CYS A 31 9.29 5.98 4.39
N PHE A 32 9.17 7.19 4.92
CA PHE A 32 8.46 7.41 6.19
C PHE A 32 6.97 7.45 5.93
N CYS A 33 6.20 6.79 6.78
CA CYS A 33 4.76 6.73 6.67
C CYS A 33 4.11 6.55 8.05
N ARG A 34 2.81 6.81 8.15
CA ARG A 34 2.03 6.62 9.38
C ARG A 34 0.81 5.75 9.08
N GLY A 35 0.51 4.81 9.99
CA GLY A 35 -0.63 3.91 9.90
C GLY A 35 -0.36 2.61 9.13
N ASP A 36 -1.34 1.70 9.18
CA ASP A 36 -1.29 0.42 8.48
C ASP A 36 -1.44 0.64 6.96
N LEU A 37 -0.83 -0.22 6.13
CA LEU A 37 -0.92 -0.26 4.66
C LEU A 37 -0.14 0.79 3.85
N CYS A 38 0.59 1.70 4.50
CA CYS A 38 1.20 2.89 3.89
C CYS A 38 2.22 2.69 2.74
N ASN A 39 2.81 1.49 2.59
CA ASN A 39 3.90 1.21 1.64
C ASN A 39 3.38 0.60 0.33
N LYS A 40 2.35 1.21 -0.28
CA LYS A 40 1.61 0.64 -1.41
C LYS A 40 1.02 -0.73 -1.08
N SER A 41 0.14 -0.83 -0.08
CA SER A 41 -1.00 -1.69 -0.33
C SER A 41 -1.70 -1.07 -1.53
N PHE A 42 -1.80 -1.80 -2.64
CA PHE A 42 -2.70 -1.37 -3.71
C PHE A 42 -4.04 -1.16 -3.04
N ILE A 43 -4.55 0.07 -3.07
CA ILE A 43 -5.96 0.29 -2.78
C ILE A 43 -6.66 -0.55 -3.83
N CYS A 44 -7.10 -1.75 -3.47
CA CYS A 44 -8.00 -2.53 -4.29
C CYS A 44 -9.27 -1.68 -4.36
N LYS A 45 -9.37 -0.85 -5.40
CA LYS A 45 -10.63 -0.25 -5.80
C LYS A 45 -11.52 -1.45 -6.09
N SER A 46 -12.40 -1.78 -5.16
CA SER A 46 -13.39 -2.82 -5.36
C SER A 46 -14.18 -2.44 -6.61
N HIS A 47 -14.01 -3.19 -7.69
CA HIS A 47 -14.79 -3.00 -8.91
C HIS A 47 -16.18 -3.60 -8.67
N PHE A 48 -17.00 -2.90 -7.90
CA PHE A 48 -18.38 -3.31 -7.59
C PHE A 48 -19.21 -3.57 -8.86
N ILE A 49 -18.92 -2.85 -9.95
CA ILE A 49 -19.60 -3.00 -11.24
C ILE A 49 -19.28 -4.36 -11.90
N THR A 50 -18.02 -4.82 -11.83
CA THR A 50 -17.65 -6.13 -12.41
C THR A 50 -18.23 -7.28 -11.60
N GLN A 51 -18.36 -7.10 -10.27
CA GLN A 51 -19.03 -8.06 -9.39
C GLN A 51 -20.54 -8.16 -9.67
N LEU A 52 -21.21 -7.03 -9.92
CA LEU A 52 -22.63 -7.02 -10.25
C LEU A 52 -22.92 -7.71 -11.59
N PHE A 53 -22.07 -7.45 -12.59
CA PHE A 53 -22.21 -8.09 -13.91
C PHE A 53 -22.05 -9.61 -13.83
N SER A 54 -21.09 -10.13 -13.06
CA SER A 54 -20.93 -11.58 -12.90
C SER A 54 -22.13 -12.24 -12.23
N VAL A 55 -22.75 -11.58 -11.23
CA VAL A 55 -23.94 -12.10 -10.56
C VAL A 55 -25.13 -12.14 -11.50
N ILE A 56 -25.39 -11.05 -12.24
CA ILE A 56 -26.48 -11.00 -13.22
C ILE A 56 -26.30 -12.10 -14.28
N LEU A 57 -25.09 -12.27 -14.80
CA LEU A 57 -24.79 -13.28 -15.80
C LEU A 57 -25.08 -14.68 -15.26
N SER A 58 -24.63 -15.00 -14.04
CA SER A 58 -24.92 -16.29 -13.41
C SER A 58 -26.42 -16.56 -13.19
N ILE A 59 -27.24 -15.53 -12.93
CA ILE A 59 -28.70 -15.67 -12.78
C ILE A 59 -29.38 -15.86 -14.13
N THR A 60 -28.89 -15.21 -15.19
CA THR A 60 -29.46 -15.33 -16.54
C THR A 60 -29.12 -16.63 -17.25
N PHE A 61 -28.02 -17.29 -16.86
CA PHE A 61 -27.54 -18.54 -17.44
C PHE A 61 -27.78 -19.77 -16.53
N TYR A 62 -28.52 -19.60 -15.43
CA TYR A 62 -29.08 -20.69 -14.61
C TYR A 62 -30.55 -20.91 -15.00
#